data_AF-A0A9E3ARI3-F1
#
_entry.id   AF-A0A9E3ARI3-F1
#
_cell.length_a   1.000
_cell.length_b   1.000
_cell.length_c   1.000
_cell.angle_alpha   90.00
_cell.angle_beta   90.00
_cell.angle_gamma   90.00
#
_symmetry.space_group_name_H-M   'P 1'
#
loop_
_entity.id
_entity.type
_entity.pdbx_description
1 polymer ?
#
loop_
_entity_poly.entity_id
_entity_poly.type
_entity_poly.pdbx_seq_one_letter_code
_entity_poly.pdbx_strand_id
1 'polypeptide(L)' 'MTLSDPRQSRALAPHLSTALLLDASLAGSRVTQDILKDLGAGKIVTETSDERGLTLCRQIEPKIIITELRGPSLDG' A
#
# COMPACT_ATOMS: atom_id res chain seq x y z
N MET A 1 10.94 16.37 3.32
CA MET A 1 11.04 16.69 1.89
C MET A 1 9.97 15.86 1.23
N THR A 2 8.82 16.44 0.91
CA THR A 2 7.71 15.72 0.28
C THR A 2 8.10 15.40 -1.16
N LEU A 3 8.02 14.12 -1.53
CA LEU A 3 8.44 13.62 -2.85
C LEU A 3 7.49 14.05 -4.00
N SER A 4 6.33 14.66 -3.70
CA SER A 4 5.26 14.93 -4.67
C SER A 4 4.83 16.41 -4.76
N ASP A 5 4.46 16.86 -5.97
CA ASP A 5 3.79 18.17 -6.17
C ASP A 5 2.42 18.14 -5.47
N PRO A 6 2.06 19.15 -4.65
CA PRO A 6 0.76 19.23 -3.96
C PRO A 6 -0.46 19.04 -4.87
N ARG A 7 -0.37 19.38 -6.16
CA ARG A 7 -1.45 19.17 -7.15
C ARG A 7 -1.61 17.69 -7.52
N GLN A 8 -0.50 16.97 -7.64
CA GLN A 8 -0.50 15.55 -7.99
C GLN A 8 -1.00 14.70 -6.84
N SER A 9 -0.53 14.95 -5.61
CA SER A 9 -1.04 14.25 -4.42
C SER A 9 -2.54 14.48 -4.22
N ARG A 10 -3.03 15.70 -4.45
CA ARG A 10 -4.47 16.00 -4.34
C ARG A 10 -5.32 15.28 -5.38
N ALA A 11 -4.78 15.01 -6.57
CA ALA A 11 -5.45 14.22 -7.61
C ALA A 11 -5.45 12.72 -7.29
N LEU A 12 -4.39 12.21 -6.66
CA LEU A 12 -4.24 10.78 -6.35
C LEU A 12 -4.93 10.38 -5.04
N ALA A 13 -5.04 11.29 -4.07
CA ALA A 13 -5.58 11.00 -2.73
C ALA A 13 -6.94 10.25 -2.74
N PRO A 14 -7.94 10.55 -3.59
CA PRO A 14 -9.19 9.77 -3.64
C PRO A 14 -8.97 8.29 -3.96
N HIS A 15 -7.99 8.00 -4.81
CA HIS A 15 -7.62 6.64 -5.24
C HIS A 15 -6.71 5.93 -4.24
N LEU A 16 -6.13 6.65 -3.28
CA LEU A 16 -5.23 6.13 -2.26
C LEU A 16 -5.87 6.15 -0.85
N SER A 17 -7.17 6.40 -0.76
CA SER A 17 -7.91 6.52 0.51
C SER A 17 -7.76 5.28 1.40
N THR A 18 -7.73 4.08 0.80
CA THR A 18 -7.38 2.82 1.46
C THR A 18 -6.44 2.00 0.57
N ALA A 19 -5.24 1.73 1.06
CA ALA A 19 -4.22 0.94 0.38
C ALA A 19 -3.90 -0.35 1.16
N LEU A 20 -3.74 -1.46 0.44
CA LEU A 20 -3.19 -2.70 0.98
C LEU A 20 -1.78 -2.91 0.41
N LEU A 21 -0.83 -3.19 1.27
CA LEU A 21 0.55 -3.49 0.93
C LEU A 21 0.87 -4.93 1.35
N LEU A 22 1.29 -5.76 0.40
CA LEU A 22 1.78 -7.11 0.65
C LEU A 22 3.29 -7.12 0.41
N ASP A 23 4.05 -7.17 1.49
CA ASP A 23 5.51 -7.00 1.45
C ASP A 23 6.14 -7.79 2.60
N ALA A 24 6.99 -8.77 2.28
CA ALA A 24 7.67 -9.61 3.25
C ALA A 24 8.81 -8.85 3.98
N SER A 25 9.26 -7.71 3.45
CA SER A 25 10.30 -6.87 4.01
C SER A 25 9.73 -5.75 4.89
N LEU A 26 10.10 -5.75 6.18
CA LEU A 26 9.77 -4.64 7.08
C LEU A 26 10.43 -3.31 6.64
N ALA A 27 11.58 -3.37 5.97
CA ALA A 27 12.25 -2.18 5.47
C ALA A 27 11.60 -1.68 4.17
N GLY A 28 11.29 -2.59 3.24
CA GLY A 28 10.60 -2.28 1.98
C GLY A 28 9.23 -1.65 2.24
N SER A 29 8.46 -2.28 3.14
CA SER A 29 7.13 -1.81 3.47
C SER A 29 7.08 -0.42 4.08
N ARG A 30 8.08 -0.04 4.88
CA ARG A 30 8.20 1.32 5.45
C ARG A 30 8.42 2.37 4.37
N VAL A 31 9.33 2.10 3.43
CA VAL A 31 9.60 3.03 2.31
C VAL A 31 8.34 3.23 1.47
N THR A 32 7.66 2.15 1.11
CA THR A 32 6.42 2.21 0.33
C THR A 32 5.31 2.96 1.09
N GLN A 33 5.18 2.74 2.40
CA GLN A 33 4.23 3.47 3.25
C GLN A 33 4.50 4.97 3.25
N ASP A 34 5.77 5.38 3.35
CA ASP A 34 6.12 6.80 3.38
C ASP A 34 5.85 7.47 2.03
N ILE A 35 6.11 6.78 0.91
CA ILE A 35 5.73 7.24 -0.43
C ILE A 35 4.20 7.40 -0.53
N LEU A 36 3.43 6.41 -0.09
CA LEU A 36 1.96 6.47 -0.13
C LEU A 36 1.41 7.62 0.71
N LYS A 37 1.97 7.87 1.90
CA LYS A 37 1.58 9.02 2.74
C LYS A 37 1.87 10.35 2.04
N ASP A 38 3.05 10.49 1.44
CA ASP A 38 3.43 11.67 0.65
C ASP A 38 2.51 11.89 -0.56
N LEU A 39 1.89 10.83 -1.08
CA LEU A 39 0.89 10.89 -2.16
C LEU A 39 -0.54 11.13 -1.65
N GLY A 40 -0.75 11.23 -0.34
CA GLY A 40 -2.05 11.52 0.28
C GLY A 40 -2.87 10.27 0.61
N ALA A 41 -2.23 9.11 0.79
CA ALA A 41 -2.93 7.91 1.24
C ALA A 41 -3.51 8.10 2.65
N GLY A 42 -4.73 7.62 2.86
CA GLY A 42 -5.44 7.73 4.14
C GLY A 42 -5.09 6.57 5.07
N LYS A 43 -5.66 5.40 4.79
CA LYS A 43 -5.40 4.16 5.54
C LYS A 43 -4.48 3.25 4.72
N ILE A 44 -3.34 2.88 5.30
CA ILE A 44 -2.43 1.89 4.71
C ILE A 44 -2.41 0.68 5.64
N VAL A 45 -2.69 -0.50 5.11
CA VAL A 45 -2.61 -1.78 5.84
C VAL A 45 -1.51 -2.60 5.19
N THR A 46 -0.68 -3.26 6.00
CA THR A 46 0.43 -4.08 5.52
C THR A 46 0.28 -5.51 6.01
N GLU A 47 0.52 -6.47 5.13
CA GLU A 47 0.60 -7.90 5.45
C GLU A 47 1.78 -8.54 4.72
N THR A 48 2.15 -9.74 5.16
CA THR A 48 3.31 -10.48 4.62
C THR A 48 2.90 -11.78 3.92
N SER A 49 1.59 -12.01 3.71
CA SER A 49 1.08 -13.22 3.06
C SER A 49 -0.15 -12.97 2.20
N ASP A 50 -0.27 -13.70 1.09
CA ASP A 50 -1.40 -13.59 0.17
C ASP A 50 -2.72 -14.03 0.82
N GLU A 51 -2.69 -15.07 1.64
CA GLU A 51 -3.88 -15.58 2.34
C GLU A 51 -4.51 -14.50 3.24
N ARG A 52 -3.68 -13.81 4.03
CA ARG A 52 -4.13 -12.70 4.89
C ARG A 52 -4.50 -11.49 4.05
N GLY A 53 -3.73 -11.19 3.01
CA GLY A 53 -4.03 -10.12 2.04
C GLY A 53 -5.42 -10.26 1.42
N LEU A 54 -5.74 -11.45 0.88
CA LEU A 54 -7.05 -11.76 0.30
C LEU A 54 -8.18 -11.65 1.32
N THR A 55 -7.92 -12.02 2.57
CA THR A 55 -8.89 -11.85 3.66
C THR A 55 -9.15 -10.37 3.94
N LEU A 56 -8.09 -9.55 3.99
CA LEU A 56 -8.20 -8.11 4.18
C LEU A 56 -8.90 -7.41 3.03
N CYS A 57 -8.71 -7.84 1.77
CA CYS A 57 -9.39 -7.26 0.62
C CYS A 57 -10.91 -7.21 0.82
N ARG A 58 -11.50 -8.25 1.42
CA ARG A 58 -12.94 -8.31 1.76
C ARG A 58 -13.35 -7.41 2.93
N GLN A 59 -12.42 -7.10 3.83
CA GLN A 59 -12.72 -6.35 5.05
C GLN A 59 -12.57 -4.84 4.87
N ILE A 60 -11.64 -4.41 4.01
CA ILE A 60 -11.27 -2.99 3.89
C ILE A 60 -11.51 -2.42 2.50
N GLU A 61 -11.86 -3.25 1.51
CA GLU A 61 -12.11 -2.84 0.12
C GLU A 61 -11.04 -1.88 -0.43
N PRO A 62 -9.76 -2.32 -0.49
CA PRO A 62 -8.67 -1.43 -0.86
C PRO A 62 -8.86 -0.88 -2.27
N LYS A 63 -8.52 0.39 -2.46
CA LYS A 63 -8.55 1.07 -3.77
C LYS A 63 -7.30 0.78 -4.59
N ILE A 64 -6.20 0.48 -3.91
CA ILE A 64 -4.94 0.04 -4.50
C ILE A 64 -4.37 -1.11 -3.67
N ILE A 65 -3.82 -2.09 -4.38
CA ILE A 65 -3.04 -3.18 -3.79
C ILE A 65 -1.65 -3.09 -4.39
N ILE A 66 -0.64 -3.02 -3.54
CA ILE A 66 0.77 -3.14 -3.93
C ILE A 66 1.24 -4.46 -3.35
N THR A 67 1.79 -5.33 -4.19
CA THR A 67 2.30 -6.63 -3.77
C THR A 67 3.74 -6.81 -4.22
N GLU A 68 4.57 -7.43 -3.39
CA GLU A 68 5.85 -7.95 -3.83
C GLU A 68 5.63 -9.01 -4.92
N LEU A 69 6.47 -8.97 -5.94
CA LEU A 69 6.41 -9.94 -7.05
C LEU A 69 6.68 -11.37 -6.56
N ARG A 70 7.57 -11.54 -5.57
CA ARG A 70 7.91 -12.84 -4.98
C ARG A 70 8.31 -12.67 -3.52
N GLY A 71 7.90 -13.61 -2.68
CA GLY A 71 8.34 -13.73 -1.29
C GLY A 71 8.04 -15.11 -0.71
N PRO A 72 8.42 -15.38 0.55
CA PRO A 72 8.18 -16.68 1.19
C PRO A 72 6.70 -17.10 1.26
N SER A 73 5.79 -16.13 1.25
CA SER A 73 4.33 -16.35 1.30
C SER A 73 3.57 -15.39 0.38
N LEU A 74 4.26 -14.88 -0.65
CA LEU A 74 3.75 -13.92 -1.63
C LEU A 74 4.12 -14.40 -3.05
N ASP A 75 3.12 -14.48 -3.92
CA ASP A 75 3.24 -14.78 -5.35
C ASP A 75 2.39 -13.78 -6.14
N GLY A 76 2.99 -12.59 -6.35
CA GLY A 76 2.32 -11.41 -6.89
C GLY A 76 2.12 -11.40 -8.40
#